data_AF-A0A8T5LS23-F1
#
_entry.id   AF-A0A8T5LS23-F1
#
_cell.length_a   1.000
_cell.length_b   1.000
_cell.length_c   1.000
_cell.angle_alpha   90.00
_cell.angle_beta   90.00
_cell.angle_gamma   90.00
#
_symmetry.space_group_name_H-M   'P 1'
#
loop_
_entity.id
_entity.type
_entity.pdbx_description
1 polymer ?
#
loop_
_entity_poly.entity_id
_entity_poly.type
_entity_poly.pdbx_seq_one_letter_code
_entity_poly.pdbx_strand_id
1 'polypeptide(L)'
;MNKLYIFTIIVIFVSGGILGFIIYDYNKGVIAEQSQQQQEISKIKQEQERITQDFEEEQSQKAERLQQEETVQMLKDEDGDGLTYEEEMRLGTDDNDVDTDGDSIWDNEDRHPNGGGEIYTITVYWTHQGLTYSTQFGIHEDKYLNYKDQERGTCCDDWSKFVTPYDPTIRTIAEDVTDVSLSTGDTNKAQIAINFVSSMIYEKDIDYNFNDEYPKYAIETIVDNRGDCEDTSFLMASILEALGYDTIILIFSDHAAIGVWCETCTGTYYNYNSRKYFFLETTGYADNWEVGRIWGKYAYESPMIIDI
;
A
#
# COMPACT_ATOMS: atom_id res chain seq x y z
N MET A 1 -22.13 -30.03 121.94
CA MET A 1 -21.43 -30.38 120.69
C MET A 1 -22.11 -29.87 119.40
N ASN A 2 -23.18 -29.06 119.42
CA ASN A 2 -23.94 -28.73 118.19
C ASN A 2 -23.70 -27.34 117.55
N LYS A 3 -23.16 -26.35 118.26
CA LYS A 3 -23.00 -24.98 117.68
C LYS A 3 -21.78 -24.82 116.78
N LEU A 4 -20.69 -25.56 117.05
CA LEU A 4 -19.47 -25.50 116.25
C LEU A 4 -19.66 -26.19 114.89
N TYR A 5 -20.33 -27.34 114.86
CA TYR A 5 -20.59 -28.12 113.64
C TYR A 5 -21.49 -27.37 112.64
N ILE A 6 -22.54 -26.70 113.13
CA ILE A 6 -23.43 -25.88 112.31
C ILE A 6 -22.69 -24.65 111.75
N PHE A 7 -21.83 -24.01 112.54
CA PHE A 7 -21.04 -22.86 112.08
C PHE A 7 -20.01 -23.27 111.02
N THR A 8 -19.33 -24.41 111.19
CA THR A 8 -18.38 -24.93 110.19
C THR A 8 -19.08 -25.31 108.88
N ILE A 9 -20.28 -25.91 108.94
CA ILE A 9 -21.07 -26.24 107.74
C ILE A 9 -21.51 -24.97 107.01
N ILE A 10 -21.96 -23.93 107.73
CA ILE A 10 -22.34 -22.65 107.13
C ILE A 10 -21.13 -21.97 106.49
N VAL A 11 -19.97 -21.96 107.13
CA VAL A 11 -18.73 -21.39 106.57
C VAL A 11 -18.28 -22.14 105.32
N ILE A 12 -18.40 -23.47 105.27
CA ILE A 12 -18.08 -24.28 104.08
C ILE A 12 -19.08 -24.03 102.93
N PHE A 13 -20.37 -23.88 103.22
CA PHE A 13 -21.37 -23.56 102.20
C PHE A 13 -21.22 -22.12 101.66
N VAL A 14 -20.91 -21.16 102.53
CA VAL A 14 -20.66 -19.78 102.12
C VAL A 14 -19.36 -19.66 101.34
N SER A 15 -18.28 -20.33 101.76
CA SER A 15 -17.00 -20.32 101.03
C SER A 15 -17.08 -21.07 99.70
N GLY A 16 -17.79 -22.20 99.66
CA GLY A 16 -18.09 -22.94 98.42
C GLY A 16 -18.98 -22.15 97.45
N GLY A 17 -19.97 -21.40 97.98
CA GLY A 17 -20.80 -20.50 97.19
C GLY A 17 -20.03 -19.32 96.60
N ILE A 18 -19.12 -18.71 97.37
CA ILE A 18 -18.23 -17.64 96.90
C ILE A 18 -17.26 -18.17 95.85
N LEU A 19 -16.64 -19.33 96.07
CA LEU A 19 -15.71 -19.94 95.11
C LEU A 19 -16.42 -20.33 93.80
N GLY A 20 -17.62 -20.92 93.90
CA GLY A 20 -18.45 -21.24 92.74
C GLY A 20 -18.88 -20.01 91.95
N PHE A 21 -19.20 -18.90 92.62
CA PHE A 21 -19.51 -17.62 91.97
C PHE A 21 -18.30 -17.04 91.23
N ILE A 22 -17.10 -17.07 91.84
CA ILE A 22 -15.85 -16.60 91.20
C ILE A 22 -15.53 -17.41 89.94
N ILE A 23 -15.65 -18.75 89.99
CA ILE A 23 -15.42 -19.62 88.83
C ILE A 23 -16.46 -19.38 87.74
N TYR A 24 -17.73 -19.19 88.11
CA TYR A 24 -18.80 -18.87 87.17
C TYR A 24 -18.55 -17.54 86.45
N ASP A 25 -18.19 -16.49 87.19
CA ASP A 25 -17.95 -15.15 86.65
C ASP A 25 -16.69 -15.13 85.76
N TYR A 26 -15.64 -15.85 86.16
CA TYR A 26 -14.43 -16.06 85.34
C TYR A 26 -14.74 -16.79 84.02
N ASN A 27 -15.45 -17.93 84.08
CA ASN A 27 -15.83 -18.68 82.88
C ASN A 27 -16.75 -17.87 81.96
N LYS A 28 -17.66 -17.06 82.54
CA LYS A 28 -18.53 -16.16 81.77
C LYS A 28 -17.73 -15.09 81.04
N GLY A 29 -16.69 -14.53 81.67
CA GLY A 29 -15.74 -13.61 81.03
C GLY A 29 -14.99 -14.25 79.85
N VAL A 30 -14.46 -15.47 80.04
CA VAL A 30 -13.74 -16.21 78.98
C VAL A 30 -14.66 -16.54 77.79
N ILE A 31 -15.90 -16.93 78.03
CA ILE A 31 -16.88 -17.21 76.97
C ILE A 31 -17.23 -15.94 76.18
N ALA A 32 -17.37 -14.80 76.87
CA ALA A 32 -17.62 -13.51 76.21
C ALA A 32 -16.45 -13.08 75.33
N GLU A 33 -15.21 -13.28 75.80
CA GLU A 33 -13.98 -12.98 75.05
C GLU A 33 -13.83 -13.90 73.81
N GLN A 34 -14.07 -15.20 73.95
CA GLN A 34 -14.10 -16.14 72.82
C GLN A 34 -15.18 -15.79 71.79
N SER A 35 -16.35 -15.33 72.25
CA SER A 35 -17.43 -14.88 71.37
C SER A 35 -17.05 -13.61 70.59
N GLN A 36 -16.37 -12.65 71.23
CA GLN A 36 -15.82 -11.47 70.55
C GLN A 36 -14.75 -11.83 69.52
N GLN A 37 -13.80 -12.72 69.87
CA GLN A 37 -12.79 -13.19 68.94
C GLN A 37 -13.39 -13.89 67.73
N GLN A 38 -14.43 -14.72 67.91
CA GLN A 38 -15.14 -15.35 66.80
C GLN A 38 -15.83 -14.32 65.88
N GLN A 39 -16.40 -13.25 66.45
CA GLN A 39 -16.95 -12.15 65.66
C GLN A 39 -15.87 -11.40 64.87
N GLU A 40 -14.72 -11.10 65.47
CA GLU A 40 -13.60 -10.47 64.75
C GLU A 40 -13.07 -11.37 63.62
N ILE A 41 -12.90 -12.66 63.88
CA ILE A 41 -12.50 -13.64 62.84
C ILE A 41 -13.54 -13.67 61.71
N SER A 42 -14.84 -13.63 62.03
CA SER A 42 -15.87 -13.59 60.97
C SER A 42 -15.81 -12.33 60.12
N LYS A 43 -15.52 -11.17 60.71
CA LYS A 43 -15.34 -9.91 59.99
C LYS A 43 -14.11 -9.96 59.09
N ILE A 44 -13.00 -10.48 59.61
CA ILE A 44 -11.75 -10.64 58.84
C ILE A 44 -11.97 -11.59 57.67
N LYS A 45 -12.70 -12.69 57.85
CA LYS A 45 -13.02 -13.61 56.75
C LYS A 45 -13.89 -12.96 55.67
N GLN A 46 -14.93 -12.24 56.07
CA GLN A 46 -15.76 -11.48 55.12
C GLN A 46 -14.95 -10.43 54.37
N GLU A 47 -14.05 -9.74 55.05
CA GLU A 47 -13.15 -8.77 54.42
C GLU A 47 -12.16 -9.44 53.47
N GLN A 48 -11.59 -10.59 53.84
CA GLN A 48 -10.73 -11.38 52.95
C GLN A 48 -11.49 -11.83 51.70
N GLU A 49 -12.73 -12.30 51.83
CA GLU A 49 -13.56 -12.68 50.69
C GLU A 49 -13.83 -11.48 49.77
N ARG A 50 -14.13 -10.31 50.33
CA ARG A 50 -14.30 -9.07 49.54
C ARG A 50 -13.02 -8.68 48.81
N ILE A 51 -11.87 -8.69 49.50
CA ILE A 51 -10.57 -8.38 48.89
C ILE A 51 -10.25 -9.36 47.76
N THR A 52 -10.54 -10.66 47.94
CA THR A 52 -10.34 -11.66 46.89
C THR A 52 -11.25 -11.39 45.69
N GLN A 53 -12.53 -11.06 45.90
CA GLN A 53 -13.44 -10.70 44.83
C GLN A 53 -13.00 -9.44 44.08
N ASP A 54 -12.64 -8.37 44.80
CA ASP A 54 -12.16 -7.12 44.21
C ASP A 54 -10.88 -7.37 43.39
N PHE A 55 -9.96 -8.20 43.89
CA PHE A 55 -8.74 -8.57 43.16
C PHE A 55 -9.03 -9.36 41.88
N GLU A 56 -9.93 -10.36 41.94
CA GLU A 56 -10.34 -11.15 40.77
C GLU A 56 -11.01 -10.26 39.70
N GLU A 57 -11.86 -9.32 40.12
CA GLU A 57 -12.51 -8.36 39.23
C GLU A 57 -11.49 -7.42 38.57
N GLU A 58 -10.53 -6.87 39.32
CA GLU A 58 -9.45 -6.04 38.77
C GLU A 58 -8.60 -6.80 37.75
N GLN A 59 -8.27 -8.08 38.02
CA GLN A 59 -7.55 -8.91 37.06
C GLN A 59 -8.36 -9.16 35.78
N SER A 60 -9.67 -9.44 35.91
CA SER A 60 -10.56 -9.63 34.76
C SER A 60 -10.64 -8.38 33.89
N GLN A 61 -10.88 -7.21 34.50
CA GLN A 61 -10.94 -5.94 33.77
C GLN A 61 -9.62 -5.59 33.10
N LYS A 62 -8.48 -5.91 33.73
CA LYS A 62 -7.16 -5.70 33.12
C LYS A 62 -6.96 -6.61 31.91
N ALA A 63 -7.34 -7.88 32.01
CA ALA A 63 -7.27 -8.83 30.89
C ALA A 63 -8.16 -8.37 29.71
N GLU A 64 -9.38 -7.92 29.99
CA GLU A 64 -10.29 -7.37 28.98
C GLU A 64 -9.70 -6.13 28.29
N ARG A 65 -9.10 -5.20 29.03
CA ARG A 65 -8.44 -4.03 28.44
C ARG A 65 -7.27 -4.40 27.54
N LEU A 66 -6.42 -5.33 27.97
CA LEU A 66 -5.30 -5.80 27.15
C LEU A 66 -5.79 -6.46 25.87
N GLN A 67 -6.84 -7.28 25.96
CA GLN A 67 -7.45 -7.90 24.78
C GLN A 67 -8.06 -6.87 23.84
N GLN A 68 -8.69 -5.82 24.38
CA GLN A 68 -9.20 -4.70 23.57
C GLN A 68 -8.07 -3.93 22.90
N GLU A 69 -6.99 -3.62 23.61
CA GLU A 69 -5.80 -2.93 23.08
C GLU A 69 -5.15 -3.76 21.95
N GLU A 70 -5.00 -5.08 22.14
CA GLU A 70 -4.50 -6.00 21.11
C GLU A 70 -5.43 -6.04 19.90
N THR A 71 -6.75 -6.13 20.12
CA THR A 71 -7.73 -6.13 19.01
C THR A 71 -7.70 -4.83 18.23
N VAL A 72 -7.58 -3.68 18.91
CA VAL A 72 -7.48 -2.37 18.25
C VAL A 72 -6.19 -2.28 17.43
N GLN A 73 -5.08 -2.81 17.94
CA GLN A 73 -3.82 -2.82 17.20
C GLN A 73 -3.90 -3.70 15.95
N MET A 74 -4.54 -4.87 16.04
CA MET A 74 -4.67 -5.81 14.93
C MET A 74 -5.60 -5.30 13.80
N LEU A 75 -6.47 -4.34 14.10
CA LEU A 75 -7.38 -3.72 13.13
C LEU A 75 -6.89 -2.36 12.61
N LYS A 76 -5.69 -1.95 13.01
CA LYS A 76 -5.07 -0.72 12.52
C LYS A 76 -4.58 -0.94 11.08
N ASP A 77 -4.62 0.13 10.30
CA ASP A 77 -4.13 0.23 8.93
C ASP A 77 -3.30 1.52 8.95
N GLU A 78 -1.98 1.38 9.10
CA GLU A 78 -1.11 2.51 9.45
C GLU A 78 -0.64 3.32 8.22
N ASP A 79 -0.51 2.68 7.06
CA ASP A 79 -0.14 3.33 5.80
C ASP A 79 -1.34 3.70 4.91
N GLY A 80 -2.53 3.15 5.20
CA GLY A 80 -3.78 3.48 4.53
C GLY A 80 -3.98 2.77 3.20
N ASP A 81 -3.25 1.68 2.93
CA ASP A 81 -3.44 0.86 1.73
C ASP A 81 -4.74 0.03 1.78
N GLY A 82 -5.32 -0.14 2.97
CA GLY A 82 -6.58 -0.85 3.21
C GLY A 82 -6.41 -2.27 3.75
N LEU A 83 -5.19 -2.71 4.04
CA LEU A 83 -4.92 -3.90 4.84
C LEU A 83 -4.83 -3.54 6.32
N THR A 84 -5.37 -4.41 7.16
CA THR A 84 -5.14 -4.32 8.60
C THR A 84 -3.81 -4.94 8.99
N TYR A 85 -3.20 -4.52 10.10
CA TYR A 85 -2.00 -5.13 10.67
C TYR A 85 -2.09 -6.66 10.78
N GLU A 86 -3.28 -7.21 11.06
CA GLU A 86 -3.49 -8.66 11.04
C GLU A 86 -3.35 -9.28 9.64
N GLU A 87 -3.91 -8.63 8.62
CA GLU A 87 -3.84 -9.06 7.23
C GLU A 87 -2.41 -8.97 6.69
N GLU A 88 -1.73 -7.87 6.99
CA GLU A 88 -0.34 -7.68 6.61
C GLU A 88 0.59 -8.69 7.26
N MET A 89 0.40 -8.97 8.55
CA MET A 89 1.13 -10.05 9.22
C MET A 89 0.93 -11.43 8.57
N ARG A 90 -0.22 -11.65 7.92
CA ARG A 90 -0.52 -12.90 7.19
C ARG A 90 0.10 -12.90 5.78
N LEU A 91 0.09 -11.75 5.11
CA LEU A 91 0.68 -11.58 3.78
C LEU A 91 2.21 -11.47 3.85
N GLY A 92 2.74 -11.01 4.98
CA GLY A 92 4.15 -10.72 5.23
C GLY A 92 4.58 -9.36 4.70
N THR A 93 3.67 -8.38 4.68
CA THR A 93 3.88 -6.98 4.27
C THR A 93 4.22 -6.07 5.46
N ASP A 94 4.63 -4.82 5.20
CA ASP A 94 4.98 -3.82 6.23
C ASP A 94 3.88 -2.75 6.37
N ASP A 95 3.23 -2.69 7.55
CA ASP A 95 2.16 -1.73 7.94
C ASP A 95 2.50 -0.25 7.73
N ASN A 96 3.74 0.07 7.40
CA ASN A 96 4.19 1.43 7.18
C ASN A 96 4.59 1.70 5.72
N ASP A 97 4.36 0.75 4.81
CA ASP A 97 4.76 0.81 3.41
C ASP A 97 3.70 0.23 2.49
N VAL A 98 2.96 1.11 1.81
CA VAL A 98 1.81 0.74 0.96
C VAL A 98 2.14 -0.19 -0.22
N ASP A 99 3.42 -0.38 -0.52
CA ASP A 99 3.99 -1.18 -1.63
C ASP A 99 5.26 -1.86 -1.11
N THR A 100 5.10 -2.96 -0.37
CA THR A 100 6.18 -3.59 0.41
C THR A 100 7.33 -4.07 -0.48
N ASP A 101 7.02 -4.60 -1.67
CA ASP A 101 8.03 -5.17 -2.57
C ASP A 101 8.57 -4.16 -3.61
N GLY A 102 7.93 -2.99 -3.72
CA GLY A 102 8.37 -1.85 -4.50
C GLY A 102 8.10 -1.99 -6.00
N ASP A 103 7.17 -2.86 -6.41
CA ASP A 103 6.84 -3.08 -7.82
C ASP A 103 5.87 -2.04 -8.40
N SER A 104 5.36 -1.13 -7.55
CA SER A 104 4.38 -0.07 -7.84
C SER A 104 2.91 -0.50 -7.83
N ILE A 105 2.58 -1.67 -7.28
CA ILE A 105 1.21 -2.06 -6.93
C ILE A 105 1.07 -1.98 -5.40
N TRP A 106 -0.08 -1.53 -4.91
CA TRP A 106 -0.33 -1.52 -3.46
C TRP A 106 -0.56 -2.93 -2.93
N ASP A 107 -0.16 -3.19 -1.69
CA ASP A 107 -0.18 -4.54 -1.11
C ASP A 107 -1.59 -5.17 -1.11
N ASN A 108 -2.63 -4.35 -0.94
CA ASN A 108 -4.03 -4.77 -1.00
C ASN A 108 -4.50 -5.23 -2.41
N GLU A 109 -3.84 -4.79 -3.47
CA GLU A 109 -4.16 -5.02 -4.89
C GLU A 109 -3.16 -5.96 -5.57
N ASP A 110 -2.02 -6.23 -4.94
CA ASP A 110 -0.96 -7.07 -5.46
C ASP A 110 -1.21 -8.57 -5.23
N ARG A 111 -0.87 -9.37 -6.23
CA ARG A 111 -0.86 -10.83 -6.19
C ARG A 111 0.34 -11.38 -5.41
N HIS A 112 1.46 -10.66 -5.35
CA HIS A 112 2.61 -11.04 -4.52
C HIS A 112 3.15 -9.83 -3.71
N PRO A 113 2.35 -9.30 -2.76
CA PRO A 113 2.58 -8.00 -2.12
C PRO A 113 3.89 -7.89 -1.34
N ASN A 114 4.48 -9.01 -0.89
CA ASN A 114 5.79 -9.01 -0.22
C ASN A 114 6.91 -9.62 -1.06
N GLY A 115 6.72 -9.59 -2.38
CA GLY A 115 7.59 -10.19 -3.36
C GLY A 115 7.31 -11.67 -3.58
N GLY A 116 7.90 -12.17 -4.66
CA GLY A 116 7.60 -13.50 -5.18
C GLY A 116 7.54 -13.46 -6.69
N GLY A 117 6.83 -14.43 -7.28
CA GLY A 117 6.65 -14.48 -8.72
C GLY A 117 7.95 -14.63 -9.53
N GLU A 118 7.81 -14.51 -10.84
CA GLU A 118 8.94 -14.42 -11.76
C GLU A 118 9.29 -12.94 -11.98
N ILE A 119 10.58 -12.61 -12.02
CA ILE A 119 11.05 -11.28 -12.43
C ILE A 119 11.51 -11.36 -13.88
N TYR A 120 10.79 -10.69 -14.77
CA TYR A 120 11.17 -10.56 -16.17
C TYR A 120 12.38 -9.64 -16.30
N THR A 121 13.53 -10.23 -16.66
CA THR A 121 14.71 -9.45 -17.05
C THR A 121 14.59 -9.08 -18.53
N ILE A 122 14.18 -7.85 -18.81
CA ILE A 122 14.00 -7.35 -20.17
C ILE A 122 15.21 -6.48 -20.54
N THR A 123 15.69 -6.62 -21.76
CA THR A 123 16.76 -5.78 -22.30
C THR A 123 16.34 -5.25 -23.66
N VAL A 124 16.19 -3.94 -23.76
CA VAL A 124 15.82 -3.24 -24.99
C VAL A 124 17.08 -2.64 -25.61
N TYR A 125 17.38 -3.00 -26.85
CA TYR A 125 18.50 -2.46 -27.60
C TYR A 125 18.02 -1.37 -28.55
N TRP A 126 18.62 -0.20 -28.47
CA TRP A 126 18.25 0.97 -29.27
C TRP A 126 19.49 1.69 -29.79
N THR A 127 19.35 2.49 -30.85
CA THR A 127 20.48 3.10 -31.54
C THR A 127 20.34 4.61 -31.59
N HIS A 128 21.41 5.34 -31.28
CA HIS A 128 21.45 6.79 -31.43
C HIS A 128 22.80 7.21 -32.00
N GLN A 129 22.78 8.03 -33.06
CA GLN A 129 23.99 8.49 -33.78
C GLN A 129 24.94 7.35 -34.21
N GLY A 130 24.37 6.19 -34.58
CA GLY A 130 25.12 5.00 -35.01
C GLY A 130 25.78 4.20 -33.89
N LEU A 131 25.56 4.57 -32.62
CA LEU A 131 25.96 3.79 -31.44
C LEU A 131 24.76 3.01 -30.90
N THR A 132 25.00 1.75 -30.51
CA THR A 132 23.97 0.91 -29.88
C THR A 132 24.07 1.04 -28.36
N TYR A 133 22.92 1.33 -27.76
CA TYR A 133 22.69 1.41 -26.33
C TYR A 133 21.76 0.27 -25.92
N SER A 134 21.71 -0.01 -24.63
CA SER A 134 20.79 -0.98 -24.06
C SER A 134 20.25 -0.47 -22.74
N THR A 135 18.95 -0.60 -22.56
CA THR A 135 18.28 -0.36 -21.29
C THR A 135 17.82 -1.71 -20.75
N GLN A 136 18.14 -2.01 -19.49
CA GLN A 136 17.76 -3.25 -18.83
C GLN A 136 17.01 -2.93 -17.55
N PHE A 137 15.93 -3.66 -17.31
CA PHE A 137 15.12 -3.55 -16.09
C PHE A 137 14.60 -4.93 -15.70
N GLY A 138 14.39 -5.10 -14.40
CA GLY A 138 13.59 -6.20 -13.84
C GLY A 138 12.16 -5.70 -13.67
N ILE A 139 11.20 -6.43 -14.23
CA ILE A 139 9.76 -6.17 -14.07
C ILE A 139 9.16 -7.39 -13.38
N HIS A 140 8.48 -7.19 -12.25
CA HIS A 140 7.79 -8.27 -11.57
C HIS A 140 6.60 -8.75 -12.42
N GLU A 141 6.33 -10.05 -12.43
CA GLU A 141 5.28 -10.65 -13.27
C GLU A 141 3.87 -10.16 -12.90
N ASP A 142 3.57 -10.07 -11.61
CA ASP A 142 2.38 -9.42 -11.04
C ASP A 142 2.21 -7.98 -11.50
N LYS A 143 3.24 -7.13 -11.49
CA LYS A 143 3.21 -5.80 -12.12
C LYS A 143 2.62 -5.84 -13.52
N TYR A 144 3.19 -6.68 -14.37
CA TYR A 144 2.75 -6.83 -15.75
C TYR A 144 1.31 -7.36 -15.84
N LEU A 145 0.96 -8.35 -14.99
CA LEU A 145 -0.38 -8.93 -14.98
C LEU A 145 -1.44 -7.98 -14.42
N ASN A 146 -1.09 -7.11 -13.46
CA ASN A 146 -1.97 -6.09 -12.93
C ASN A 146 -2.36 -5.11 -14.04
N TYR A 147 -1.39 -4.57 -14.79
CA TYR A 147 -1.66 -3.73 -15.96
C TYR A 147 -2.49 -4.45 -17.03
N LYS A 148 -2.29 -5.77 -17.22
CA LYS A 148 -3.11 -6.57 -18.14
C LYS A 148 -4.56 -6.72 -17.68
N ASP A 149 -4.79 -6.86 -16.39
CA ASP A 149 -6.12 -7.04 -15.81
C ASP A 149 -6.96 -5.76 -15.76
N GLN A 150 -6.33 -4.58 -15.86
CA GLN A 150 -7.03 -3.30 -15.86
C GLN A 150 -8.12 -3.25 -16.95
N GLU A 151 -9.30 -2.74 -16.57
CA GLU A 151 -10.43 -2.64 -17.50
C GLU A 151 -10.10 -1.67 -18.65
N ARG A 152 -10.34 -2.13 -19.88
CA ARG A 152 -10.22 -1.32 -21.09
C ARG A 152 -11.61 -0.85 -21.52
N GLY A 153 -11.80 0.46 -21.50
CA GLY A 153 -13.03 1.09 -21.97
C GLY A 153 -13.15 1.01 -23.49
N THR A 154 -14.22 1.59 -24.03
CA THR A 154 -14.30 1.81 -25.49
C THR A 154 -13.29 2.85 -25.91
N CYS A 155 -12.69 2.69 -27.10
CA CYS A 155 -11.92 3.79 -27.68
C CYS A 155 -12.78 5.06 -27.70
N CYS A 156 -12.29 6.21 -27.24
CA CYS A 156 -10.94 6.51 -26.77
C CYS A 156 -11.01 7.25 -25.43
N ASP A 157 -12.01 6.87 -24.64
CA ASP A 157 -12.29 7.47 -23.34
C ASP A 157 -11.23 7.00 -22.34
N ASP A 158 -10.74 7.94 -21.51
CA ASP A 158 -9.78 7.66 -20.42
C ASP A 158 -8.41 7.12 -20.88
N TRP A 159 -8.04 7.36 -22.14
CA TRP A 159 -6.75 6.89 -22.68
C TRP A 159 -5.53 7.58 -22.06
N SER A 160 -5.70 8.70 -21.37
CA SER A 160 -4.64 9.34 -20.59
C SER A 160 -4.08 8.42 -19.51
N LYS A 161 -4.86 7.47 -18.98
CA LYS A 161 -4.42 6.53 -17.95
C LYS A 161 -3.29 5.59 -18.40
N PHE A 162 -3.16 5.33 -19.70
CA PHE A 162 -2.11 4.48 -20.25
C PHE A 162 -0.73 5.17 -20.27
N VAL A 163 -0.72 6.49 -20.02
CA VAL A 163 0.49 7.29 -19.88
C VAL A 163 0.92 7.28 -18.42
N THR A 164 2.00 6.55 -18.11
CA THR A 164 2.46 6.27 -16.74
C THR A 164 3.85 6.83 -16.45
N PRO A 165 4.04 8.17 -16.45
CA PRO A 165 5.36 8.79 -16.36
C PRO A 165 6.04 8.64 -15.00
N TYR A 166 5.28 8.26 -13.98
CA TYR A 166 5.79 8.07 -12.63
C TYR A 166 6.24 6.64 -12.34
N ASP A 167 5.96 5.70 -13.26
CA ASP A 167 6.42 4.32 -13.14
C ASP A 167 7.97 4.27 -13.13
N PRO A 168 8.58 3.57 -12.16
CA PRO A 168 10.04 3.45 -12.06
C PRO A 168 10.71 2.95 -13.34
N THR A 169 10.09 2.01 -14.08
CA THR A 169 10.63 1.51 -15.35
C THR A 169 10.69 2.61 -16.41
N ILE A 170 9.68 3.48 -16.46
CA ILE A 170 9.67 4.64 -17.37
C ILE A 170 10.72 5.67 -16.96
N ARG A 171 10.89 5.92 -15.66
CA ARG A 171 11.94 6.82 -15.17
C ARG A 171 13.34 6.32 -15.51
N THR A 172 13.60 5.01 -15.42
CA THR A 172 14.87 4.42 -15.86
C THR A 172 15.15 4.69 -17.33
N ILE A 173 14.14 4.58 -18.21
CA ILE A 173 14.29 4.90 -19.63
C ILE A 173 14.59 6.40 -19.83
N ALA A 174 13.90 7.28 -19.10
CA ALA A 174 14.15 8.72 -19.13
C ALA A 174 15.55 9.11 -18.64
N GLU A 175 16.06 8.41 -17.62
CA GLU A 175 17.44 8.56 -17.12
C GLU A 175 18.44 8.14 -18.21
N ASP A 176 18.26 6.98 -18.84
CA ASP A 176 19.12 6.53 -19.94
C ASP A 176 19.12 7.51 -21.13
N VAL A 177 17.95 8.04 -21.51
CA VAL A 177 17.85 9.09 -22.53
C VAL A 177 18.64 10.34 -22.13
N THR A 178 18.57 10.72 -20.84
CA THR A 178 19.33 11.86 -20.32
C THR A 178 20.84 11.59 -20.33
N ASP A 179 21.28 10.39 -19.98
CA ASP A 179 22.69 10.00 -19.99
C ASP A 179 23.25 9.95 -21.41
N VAL A 180 22.46 9.47 -22.38
CA VAL A 180 22.82 9.54 -23.80
C VAL A 180 22.92 11.00 -24.26
N SER A 181 21.95 11.85 -23.90
CA SER A 181 22.00 13.28 -24.21
C SER A 181 23.27 13.96 -23.68
N LEU A 182 23.65 13.67 -22.43
CA LEU A 182 24.85 14.23 -21.81
C LEU A 182 26.14 13.71 -22.44
N SER A 183 26.20 12.42 -22.79
CA SER A 183 27.40 11.79 -23.33
C SER A 183 27.64 12.10 -24.80
N THR A 184 26.60 12.29 -25.61
CA THR A 184 26.72 12.66 -27.03
C THR A 184 26.74 14.17 -27.25
N GLY A 185 26.23 14.95 -26.29
CA GLY A 185 26.01 16.38 -26.42
C GLY A 185 24.77 16.74 -27.25
N ASP A 186 23.96 15.75 -27.63
CA ASP A 186 22.67 15.97 -28.29
C ASP A 186 21.62 16.40 -27.25
N THR A 187 21.21 17.65 -27.33
CA THR A 187 20.23 18.23 -26.39
C THR A 187 18.78 17.91 -26.77
N ASN A 188 18.54 17.27 -27.92
CA ASN A 188 17.20 16.90 -28.37
C ASN A 188 16.76 15.57 -27.74
N LYS A 189 16.45 15.59 -26.43
CA LYS A 189 16.01 14.39 -25.69
C LYS A 189 14.75 13.75 -26.26
N ALA A 190 13.85 14.54 -26.85
CA ALA A 190 12.69 13.99 -27.56
C ALA A 190 13.13 13.10 -28.73
N GLN A 191 14.10 13.53 -29.55
CA GLN A 191 14.63 12.69 -30.62
C GLN A 191 15.34 11.44 -30.11
N ILE A 192 16.09 11.56 -29.01
CA ILE A 192 16.75 10.41 -28.38
C ILE A 192 15.70 9.41 -27.88
N ALA A 193 14.62 9.87 -27.25
CA ALA A 193 13.52 9.02 -26.79
C ALA A 193 12.79 8.31 -27.94
N ILE A 194 12.58 8.97 -29.10
CA ILE A 194 12.01 8.32 -30.29
C ILE A 194 12.83 7.09 -30.68
N ASN A 195 14.16 7.16 -30.58
CA ASN A 195 15.02 6.04 -30.95
C ASN A 195 14.84 4.82 -30.04
N PHE A 196 14.51 5.04 -28.76
CA PHE A 196 14.13 3.96 -27.85
C PHE A 196 12.79 3.36 -28.28
N VAL A 197 11.76 4.18 -28.45
CA VAL A 197 10.40 3.70 -28.79
C VAL A 197 10.37 3.00 -30.15
N SER A 198 11.10 3.51 -31.13
CA SER A 198 11.20 2.91 -32.48
C SER A 198 11.98 1.59 -32.52
N SER A 199 12.57 1.16 -31.40
CA SER A 199 13.14 -0.19 -31.28
C SER A 199 12.09 -1.28 -31.01
N MET A 200 10.88 -0.88 -30.61
CA MET A 200 9.74 -1.78 -30.41
C MET A 200 9.23 -2.32 -31.76
N ILE A 201 8.69 -3.54 -31.74
CA ILE A 201 8.14 -4.17 -32.95
C ILE A 201 6.74 -3.59 -33.22
N TYR A 202 6.55 -2.96 -34.38
CA TYR A 202 5.22 -2.50 -34.78
C TYR A 202 4.32 -3.68 -35.16
N GLU A 203 3.21 -3.87 -34.45
CA GLU A 203 2.24 -4.95 -34.66
C GLU A 203 0.83 -4.50 -34.27
N LYS A 204 -0.15 -4.71 -35.17
CA LYS A 204 -1.52 -4.24 -34.96
C LYS A 204 -2.31 -5.18 -34.07
N ASP A 205 -3.23 -4.63 -33.30
CA ASP A 205 -4.11 -5.44 -32.44
C ASP A 205 -4.93 -6.48 -33.19
N ILE A 206 -5.44 -6.16 -34.38
CA ILE A 206 -6.24 -7.09 -35.20
C ILE A 206 -5.46 -8.37 -35.59
N ASP A 207 -4.12 -8.32 -35.56
CA ASP A 207 -3.28 -9.48 -35.85
C ASP A 207 -3.20 -10.47 -34.67
N TYR A 208 -3.67 -10.07 -33.47
CA TYR A 208 -3.66 -10.85 -32.23
C TYR A 208 -5.05 -11.03 -31.58
N ASN A 209 -5.87 -9.98 -31.56
CA ASN A 209 -7.20 -9.91 -30.96
C ASN A 209 -8.27 -9.73 -32.03
N PHE A 210 -9.17 -10.71 -32.13
CA PHE A 210 -9.96 -10.95 -33.34
C PHE A 210 -11.04 -9.91 -33.69
N ASN A 211 -11.20 -8.75 -32.99
CA ASN A 211 -12.12 -7.67 -33.41
C ASN A 211 -12.06 -6.34 -32.58
N ASP A 212 -11.23 -6.20 -31.55
CA ASP A 212 -11.26 -5.02 -30.66
C ASP A 212 -9.87 -4.38 -30.52
N GLU A 213 -9.85 -3.04 -30.44
CA GLU A 213 -8.69 -2.25 -29.99
C GLU A 213 -8.32 -2.65 -28.57
N TYR A 214 -7.03 -2.84 -28.32
CA TYR A 214 -6.43 -3.24 -27.06
C TYR A 214 -5.29 -2.26 -26.70
N PRO A 215 -5.63 -1.05 -26.21
CA PRO A 215 -4.61 -0.11 -25.78
C PRO A 215 -3.78 -0.72 -24.62
N LYS A 216 -2.46 -0.67 -24.77
CA LYS A 216 -1.51 -1.17 -23.78
C LYS A 216 -0.99 -0.08 -22.87
N TYR A 217 -0.79 -0.41 -21.60
CA TYR A 217 0.06 0.39 -20.73
C TYR A 217 1.52 0.30 -21.21
N ALA A 218 2.32 1.34 -20.93
CA ALA A 218 3.72 1.38 -21.35
C ALA A 218 4.54 0.15 -20.89
N ILE A 219 4.25 -0.39 -19.70
CA ILE A 219 4.85 -1.64 -19.19
C ILE A 219 4.53 -2.84 -20.08
N GLU A 220 3.29 -2.96 -20.56
CA GLU A 220 2.90 -4.05 -21.45
C GLU A 220 3.61 -3.96 -22.80
N THR A 221 3.68 -2.75 -23.41
CA THR A 221 4.42 -2.52 -24.66
C THR A 221 5.88 -2.92 -24.53
N ILE A 222 6.50 -2.61 -23.39
CA ILE A 222 7.87 -2.96 -23.06
C ILE A 222 8.07 -4.47 -22.90
N VAL A 223 7.24 -5.14 -22.09
CA VAL A 223 7.36 -6.57 -21.80
C VAL A 223 7.07 -7.40 -23.05
N ASP A 224 6.03 -7.04 -23.81
CA ASP A 224 5.69 -7.71 -25.07
C ASP A 224 6.68 -7.38 -26.20
N ASN A 225 7.46 -6.30 -26.03
CA ASN A 225 8.39 -5.72 -27.00
C ASN A 225 7.71 -5.40 -28.35
N ARG A 226 6.44 -4.98 -28.29
CA ARG A 226 5.57 -4.74 -29.45
C ARG A 226 4.34 -3.91 -29.11
N GLY A 227 3.85 -3.17 -30.09
CA GLY A 227 2.59 -2.43 -30.07
C GLY A 227 2.39 -1.69 -31.38
N ASP A 228 1.21 -1.13 -31.60
CA ASP A 228 0.91 -0.28 -32.76
C ASP A 228 0.91 1.21 -32.39
N CYS A 229 0.01 2.01 -32.95
CA CYS A 229 0.17 3.46 -32.98
C CYS A 229 -0.09 4.10 -31.61
N GLU A 230 -1.12 3.66 -30.91
CA GLU A 230 -1.53 4.15 -29.61
C GLU A 230 -0.60 3.62 -28.53
N ASP A 231 -0.23 2.34 -28.55
CA ASP A 231 0.73 1.74 -27.63
C ASP A 231 2.07 2.48 -27.62
N THR A 232 2.63 2.72 -28.80
CA THR A 232 3.89 3.47 -28.94
C THR A 232 3.72 4.95 -28.59
N SER A 233 2.52 5.51 -28.79
CA SER A 233 2.19 6.88 -28.36
C SER A 233 2.15 6.98 -26.83
N PHE A 234 1.55 6.03 -26.13
CA PHE A 234 1.48 6.02 -24.67
C PHE A 234 2.85 5.83 -24.04
N LEU A 235 3.65 4.89 -24.57
CA LEU A 235 5.04 4.70 -24.15
C LEU A 235 5.87 5.98 -24.36
N MET A 236 5.75 6.60 -25.54
CA MET A 236 6.50 7.82 -25.85
C MET A 236 6.08 8.99 -24.96
N ALA A 237 4.78 9.21 -24.76
CA ALA A 237 4.27 10.23 -23.86
C ALA A 237 4.79 10.00 -22.44
N SER A 238 4.74 8.77 -21.94
CA SER A 238 5.22 8.43 -20.59
C SER A 238 6.69 8.80 -20.39
N ILE A 239 7.55 8.47 -21.36
CA ILE A 239 8.98 8.80 -21.33
C ILE A 239 9.20 10.32 -21.38
N LEU A 240 8.48 11.02 -22.26
CA LEU A 240 8.62 12.47 -22.41
C LEU A 240 8.14 13.25 -21.18
N GLU A 241 7.01 12.86 -20.60
CA GLU A 241 6.50 13.42 -19.34
C GLU A 241 7.49 13.17 -18.19
N ALA A 242 8.09 11.97 -18.10
CA ALA A 242 9.14 11.67 -17.13
C ALA A 242 10.42 12.52 -17.36
N LEU A 243 10.70 12.92 -18.59
CA LEU A 243 11.77 13.85 -18.96
C LEU A 243 11.41 15.33 -18.71
N GLY A 244 10.17 15.63 -18.29
CA GLY A 244 9.66 16.97 -18.00
C GLY A 244 9.12 17.73 -19.22
N TYR A 245 8.81 17.02 -20.31
CA TYR A 245 8.06 17.58 -21.43
C TYR A 245 6.56 17.49 -21.12
N ASP A 246 5.80 18.47 -21.60
CA ASP A 246 4.34 18.43 -21.54
C ASP A 246 3.81 17.92 -22.90
N THR A 247 2.94 16.93 -22.85
CA THR A 247 2.46 16.17 -24.00
C THR A 247 0.94 16.04 -24.02
N ILE A 248 0.40 15.79 -25.21
CA ILE A 248 -1.00 15.43 -25.43
C ILE A 248 -1.07 14.22 -26.37
N ILE A 249 -2.15 13.44 -26.30
CA ILE A 249 -2.42 12.38 -27.26
C ILE A 249 -3.24 12.95 -28.43
N LEU A 250 -2.90 12.54 -29.64
CA LEU A 250 -3.55 12.95 -30.89
C LEU A 250 -4.16 11.72 -31.57
N ILE A 251 -5.48 11.63 -31.61
CA ILE A 251 -6.21 10.52 -32.24
C ILE A 251 -6.79 10.96 -33.59
N PHE A 252 -6.34 10.31 -34.65
CA PHE A 252 -6.82 10.46 -36.03
C PHE A 252 -7.72 9.28 -36.40
N SER A 253 -8.30 9.31 -37.61
CA SER A 253 -9.27 8.33 -38.11
C SER A 253 -8.82 6.87 -38.07
N ASP A 254 -7.53 6.59 -38.19
CA ASP A 254 -6.91 5.26 -38.17
C ASP A 254 -5.45 5.31 -37.68
N HIS A 255 -5.11 6.31 -36.86
CA HIS A 255 -3.75 6.53 -36.37
C HIS A 255 -3.75 7.28 -35.04
N ALA A 256 -2.82 6.94 -34.17
CA ALA A 256 -2.50 7.70 -32.97
C ALA A 256 -1.07 8.23 -33.04
N ALA A 257 -0.88 9.42 -32.48
CA ALA A 257 0.41 10.07 -32.32
C ALA A 257 0.37 10.92 -31.04
N ILE A 258 1.46 11.63 -30.76
CA ILE A 258 1.48 12.60 -29.66
C ILE A 258 1.78 14.00 -30.15
N GLY A 259 1.38 14.98 -29.35
CA GLY A 259 1.80 16.37 -29.47
C GLY A 259 2.74 16.72 -28.34
N VAL A 260 3.87 17.37 -28.63
CA VAL A 260 4.85 17.79 -27.61
C VAL A 260 4.90 19.30 -27.52
N TRP A 261 4.69 19.85 -26.31
CA TRP A 261 4.83 21.28 -26.09
C TRP A 261 6.28 21.70 -26.28
N CYS A 262 6.49 22.69 -27.15
CA CYS A 262 7.81 23.19 -27.45
C CYS A 262 7.73 24.65 -27.93
N GLU A 263 8.45 25.55 -27.28
CA GLU A 263 8.42 26.98 -27.63
C GLU A 263 9.21 27.31 -28.91
N THR A 264 10.26 26.54 -29.19
CA THR A 264 11.22 26.80 -30.27
C THR A 264 11.11 25.84 -31.45
N CYS A 265 10.19 24.87 -31.39
CA CYS A 265 9.98 23.90 -32.46
C CYS A 265 9.32 24.52 -33.68
N THR A 266 9.44 23.81 -34.80
CA THR A 266 8.85 24.21 -36.09
C THR A 266 8.09 23.04 -36.70
N GLY A 267 7.26 23.30 -37.70
CA GLY A 267 6.44 22.28 -38.35
C GLY A 267 4.99 22.30 -37.91
N THR A 268 4.34 21.15 -37.97
CA THR A 268 2.90 20.97 -37.69
C THR A 268 2.66 20.94 -36.20
N TYR A 269 1.66 21.69 -35.74
CA TYR A 269 1.27 21.77 -34.34
C TYR A 269 -0.24 21.90 -34.18
N TYR A 270 -0.71 21.56 -33.00
CA TYR A 270 -2.09 21.70 -32.55
C TYR A 270 -2.13 22.67 -31.37
N ASN A 271 -3.13 23.56 -31.37
CA ASN A 271 -3.32 24.49 -30.26
C ASN A 271 -4.20 23.82 -29.21
N TYR A 272 -3.71 23.73 -27.98
CA TYR A 272 -4.44 23.22 -26.84
C TYR A 272 -4.03 24.00 -25.59
N ASN A 273 -4.98 24.40 -24.75
CA ASN A 273 -4.72 25.19 -23.53
C ASN A 273 -3.77 26.40 -23.71
N SER A 274 -3.91 27.13 -24.83
CA SER A 274 -3.06 28.28 -25.22
C SER A 274 -1.57 27.95 -25.48
N ARG A 275 -1.23 26.67 -25.59
CA ARG A 275 0.10 26.16 -25.97
C ARG A 275 0.07 25.56 -27.37
N LYS A 276 1.25 25.45 -27.97
CA LYS A 276 1.47 24.77 -29.25
C LYS A 276 2.13 23.42 -28.97
N TYR A 277 1.41 22.36 -29.30
CA TYR A 277 1.89 20.99 -29.22
C TYR A 277 2.26 20.51 -30.62
N PHE A 278 3.54 20.28 -30.86
CA PHE A 278 4.06 19.88 -32.16
C PHE A 278 3.87 18.39 -32.37
N PHE A 279 3.36 18.01 -33.54
CA PHE A 279 3.11 16.62 -33.90
C PHE A 279 4.38 15.79 -33.80
N LEU A 280 4.30 14.63 -33.18
CA LEU A 280 5.40 13.69 -33.10
C LEU A 280 4.92 12.27 -33.42
N GLU A 281 5.48 11.71 -34.49
CA GLU A 281 5.24 10.35 -34.93
C GLU A 281 6.05 9.36 -34.09
N THR A 282 5.38 8.29 -33.63
CA THR A 282 5.96 7.25 -32.78
C THR A 282 6.07 5.91 -33.50
N THR A 283 5.47 5.78 -34.69
CA THR A 283 5.44 4.54 -35.46
C THR A 283 6.50 4.51 -36.56
N GLY A 284 7.16 3.38 -36.74
CA GLY A 284 8.15 3.18 -37.80
C GLY A 284 9.60 3.57 -37.42
N TYR A 285 10.46 3.75 -38.43
CA TYR A 285 11.89 3.95 -38.19
C TYR A 285 12.21 5.38 -37.73
N ALA A 286 12.81 5.52 -36.54
CA ALA A 286 13.19 6.78 -35.89
C ALA A 286 13.91 7.79 -36.79
N ASP A 287 14.80 7.33 -37.68
CA ASP A 287 15.59 8.18 -38.58
C ASP A 287 14.74 9.00 -39.58
N ASN A 288 13.43 8.75 -39.63
CA ASN A 288 12.49 9.47 -40.49
C ASN A 288 11.64 10.51 -39.75
N TRP A 289 11.70 10.58 -38.42
CA TRP A 289 10.78 11.40 -37.63
C TRP A 289 11.51 12.48 -36.87
N GLU A 290 10.98 13.69 -36.98
CA GLU A 290 11.41 14.86 -36.24
C GLU A 290 10.15 15.52 -35.67
N VAL A 291 10.28 16.18 -34.52
CA VAL A 291 9.18 16.95 -33.93
C VAL A 291 8.64 17.97 -34.97
N GLY A 292 7.33 17.96 -35.16
CA GLY A 292 6.60 18.78 -36.13
C GLY A 292 6.47 18.17 -37.54
N ARG A 293 7.11 17.03 -37.83
CA ARG A 293 7.03 16.37 -39.13
C ARG A 293 5.80 15.45 -39.22
N ILE A 294 4.80 15.88 -39.98
CA ILE A 294 3.60 15.09 -40.30
C ILE A 294 3.67 14.51 -41.71
N TRP A 295 2.92 13.44 -41.98
CA TRP A 295 2.90 12.77 -43.27
C TRP A 295 1.48 12.47 -43.75
N GLY A 296 1.37 12.21 -45.05
CA GLY A 296 0.17 11.66 -45.68
C GLY A 296 -1.09 12.49 -45.48
N LYS A 297 -2.21 11.79 -45.23
CA LYS A 297 -3.54 12.39 -45.06
C LYS A 297 -3.69 13.16 -43.75
N TYR A 298 -2.91 12.83 -42.71
CA TYR A 298 -3.04 13.42 -41.38
C TYR A 298 -2.70 14.91 -41.35
N ALA A 299 -1.91 15.40 -42.31
CA ALA A 299 -1.65 16.83 -42.50
C ALA A 299 -2.91 17.69 -42.75
N TYR A 300 -4.02 17.04 -43.13
CA TYR A 300 -5.30 17.69 -43.45
C TYR A 300 -6.44 17.24 -42.53
N GLU A 301 -6.13 16.41 -41.53
CA GLU A 301 -7.09 15.90 -40.57
C GLU A 301 -7.00 16.68 -39.25
N SER A 302 -8.12 16.81 -38.54
CA SER A 302 -8.14 17.37 -37.20
C SER A 302 -8.25 16.22 -36.21
N PRO A 303 -7.22 15.96 -35.39
CA PRO A 303 -7.28 14.89 -34.41
C PRO A 303 -8.21 15.26 -33.25
N MET A 304 -8.76 14.24 -32.59
CA MET A 304 -9.22 14.38 -31.21
C MET A 304 -7.98 14.54 -30.31
N ILE A 305 -8.05 15.50 -29.39
CA ILE A 305 -6.98 15.75 -28.42
C ILE A 305 -7.41 15.18 -27.07
N ILE A 306 -6.55 14.38 -26.47
CA ILE A 306 -6.71 13.87 -25.10
C ILE A 306 -5.58 14.47 -24.26
N ASP A 307 -5.97 15.10 -23.16
CA ASP A 307 -5.06 15.69 -22.17
C ASP A 307 -4.42 14.58 -21.32
N ILE A 308 -3.19 14.78 -20.88
CA ILE A 308 -2.45 13.86 -20.01
C ILE A 308 -2.35 14.44 -18.59
#